data_AF-A0A921GSP8-F1
#
_entry.id   AF-A0A921GSP8-F1
#
_cell.length_a   1.000
_cell.length_b   1.000
_cell.length_c   1.000
_cell.angle_alpha   90.00
_cell.angle_beta   90.00
_cell.angle_gamma   90.00
#
_symmetry.space_group_name_H-M   'P 1'
#
loop_
_entity.id
_entity.type
_entity.pdbx_description
1 polymer ?
#
loop_
_entity_poly.entity_id
_entity_poly.type
_entity_poly.pdbx_seq_one_letter_code
_entity_poly.pdbx_strand_id
1 'polypeptide(L)'
;MSNLIGSSKIIDNQTVRARTTAAVRQTAAEKSGTDGASGRLAAAALQDPELAVNRFLVRIATNAAIADAACVDCGYPDVQDTDILYVVSAAWDEIAAAEFPDPDAA
;
A
#
# COMPACT_ATOMS: atom_id res chain seq x y z
N MET A 1 0.71 20.67 2.55
CA MET A 1 1.67 20.27 3.61
C MET A 1 0.94 19.23 4.41
N SER A 2 1.27 17.97 4.22
CA SER A 2 0.56 16.85 4.82
C SER A 2 0.47 17.02 6.34
N ASN A 3 -0.75 17.08 6.86
CA ASN A 3 -1.00 17.22 8.29
C ASN A 3 -0.79 15.85 8.97
N LEU A 4 0.07 15.79 9.98
CA LEU A 4 0.34 14.57 10.75
C LEU A 4 -0.94 13.91 11.29
N ILE A 5 -1.94 14.73 11.63
CA ILE A 5 -3.26 14.25 12.07
C ILE A 5 -3.98 13.51 10.94
N GLY A 6 -3.97 14.06 9.71
CA GLY A 6 -4.56 13.41 8.54
C GLY A 6 -3.89 12.08 8.23
N SER A 7 -2.56 12.03 8.24
CA SER A 7 -1.79 10.78 8.04
C SER A 7 -2.12 9.72 9.09
N SER A 8 -2.19 10.09 10.38
CA SER A 8 -2.59 9.15 11.44
C SER A 8 -4.00 8.62 11.22
N LYS A 9 -4.95 9.50 10.87
CA LYS A 9 -6.34 9.12 10.65
C LYS A 9 -6.50 8.20 9.44
N ILE A 10 -5.71 8.37 8.37
CA ILE A 10 -5.68 7.46 7.22
C ILE A 10 -5.27 6.04 7.66
N ILE A 11 -4.23 5.92 8.48
CA ILE A 11 -3.70 4.62 8.95
C ILE A 11 -4.74 3.89 9.82
N ASP A 12 -5.45 4.63 10.68
CA ASP A 12 -6.44 4.07 11.61
C ASP A 12 -7.82 3.83 10.95
N ASN A 13 -8.03 4.34 9.73
CA ASN A 13 -9.32 4.24 9.06
C ASN A 13 -9.54 2.85 8.46
N GLN A 14 -10.53 2.14 8.98
CA GLN A 14 -10.88 0.77 8.58
C GLN A 14 -11.31 0.66 7.11
N THR A 15 -11.94 1.70 6.56
CA THR A 15 -12.33 1.74 5.14
C THR A 15 -11.09 1.81 4.25
N VAL A 16 -10.11 2.65 4.61
CA VAL A 16 -8.84 2.75 3.87
C VAL A 16 -8.07 1.45 3.93
N ARG A 17 -8.01 0.84 5.12
CA ARG A 17 -7.40 -0.47 5.30
C ARG A 17 -8.05 -1.51 4.39
N ALA A 18 -9.37 -1.65 4.43
CA ALA A 18 -10.09 -2.61 3.59
C ALA A 18 -9.86 -2.39 2.08
N ARG A 19 -9.86 -1.13 1.62
CA ARG A 19 -9.58 -0.78 0.22
C ARG A 19 -8.13 -1.05 -0.18
N THR A 20 -7.18 -0.75 0.72
CA THR A 20 -5.76 -1.08 0.52
C THR A 20 -5.56 -2.59 0.44
N THR A 21 -6.22 -3.37 1.29
CA THR A 21 -6.22 -4.84 1.21
C THR A 21 -6.75 -5.34 -0.13
N ALA A 22 -7.81 -4.75 -0.65
CA ALA A 22 -8.34 -5.09 -1.97
C ALA A 22 -7.33 -4.77 -3.10
N ALA A 23 -6.73 -3.58 -3.07
CA ALA A 23 -5.71 -3.18 -4.05
C ALA A 23 -4.47 -4.08 -4.00
N VAL A 24 -3.98 -4.40 -2.80
CA VAL A 24 -2.86 -5.34 -2.59
C VAL A 24 -3.18 -6.71 -3.18
N ARG A 25 -4.37 -7.26 -2.93
CA ARG A 25 -4.77 -8.56 -3.51
C ARG A 25 -4.86 -8.51 -5.03
N GLN A 26 -5.39 -7.42 -5.59
CA GLN A 26 -5.46 -7.24 -7.03
C GLN A 26 -4.06 -7.21 -7.65
N THR A 27 -3.16 -6.36 -7.14
CA THR A 27 -1.78 -6.27 -7.64
C THR A 27 -1.02 -7.57 -7.41
N ALA A 28 -1.23 -8.26 -6.29
CA ALA A 28 -0.64 -9.57 -6.04
C ALA A 28 -1.08 -10.61 -7.07
N ALA A 29 -2.37 -10.62 -7.45
CA ALA A 29 -2.86 -11.53 -8.50
C ALA A 29 -2.21 -11.22 -9.85
N GLU A 30 -2.07 -9.95 -10.23
CA GLU A 30 -1.41 -9.51 -11.46
C GLU A 30 0.09 -9.85 -11.48
N LYS A 31 0.76 -9.79 -10.33
CA LYS A 31 2.19 -10.08 -10.17
C LYS A 31 2.47 -11.55 -9.87
N SER A 32 1.44 -12.38 -9.65
CA SER A 32 1.60 -13.81 -9.38
C SER A 32 2.18 -14.51 -10.62
N GLY A 33 3.41 -15.00 -10.49
CA GLY A 33 4.19 -15.56 -11.61
C GLY A 33 5.30 -14.66 -12.13
N THR A 34 5.50 -13.47 -11.56
CA THR A 34 6.72 -12.68 -11.77
C THR A 34 7.86 -13.33 -10.98
N ASP A 35 9.07 -13.37 -11.53
CA ASP A 35 10.24 -13.84 -10.79
C ASP A 35 10.76 -12.79 -9.79
N GLY A 36 11.60 -13.22 -8.85
CA GLY A 36 12.30 -12.34 -7.92
C GLY A 36 11.43 -11.82 -6.76
N ALA A 37 11.84 -10.68 -6.19
CA ALA A 37 11.21 -10.13 -4.99
C ALA A 37 9.72 -9.78 -5.19
N SER A 38 9.37 -9.25 -6.36
CA SER A 38 8.01 -8.83 -6.71
C SER A 38 7.01 -9.99 -6.66
N GLY A 39 7.39 -11.14 -7.23
CA GLY A 39 6.59 -12.37 -7.15
C GLY A 39 6.55 -13.00 -5.77
N ARG A 40 7.65 -12.91 -4.99
CA ARG A 40 7.67 -13.37 -3.60
C ARG A 40 6.70 -12.58 -2.73
N LEU A 41 6.68 -11.25 -2.87
CA LEU A 41 5.69 -10.40 -2.20
C LEU A 41 4.26 -10.74 -2.64
N ALA A 42 4.05 -10.98 -3.94
CA ALA A 42 2.73 -11.37 -4.47
C ALA A 42 2.23 -12.69 -3.88
N ALA A 43 3.08 -13.73 -3.85
CA ALA A 43 2.74 -15.01 -3.26
C ALA A 43 2.42 -14.90 -1.77
N ALA A 44 3.21 -14.13 -1.02
CA ALA A 44 2.97 -13.87 0.40
C ALA A 44 1.66 -13.10 0.62
N ALA A 45 1.42 -12.03 -0.13
CA ALA A 45 0.24 -11.19 0.01
C ALA A 45 -1.08 -11.90 -0.37
N LEU A 46 -1.03 -12.92 -1.24
CA LEU A 46 -2.20 -13.77 -1.53
C LEU A 46 -2.56 -14.70 -0.35
N GLN A 47 -1.58 -15.10 0.46
CA GLN A 47 -1.79 -15.95 1.64
C GLN A 47 -2.16 -15.11 2.87
N ASP A 48 -1.39 -14.05 3.12
CA ASP A 48 -1.59 -13.09 4.20
C ASP A 48 -1.42 -11.65 3.67
N PRO A 49 -2.52 -10.98 3.28
CA PRO A 49 -2.47 -9.63 2.77
C PRO A 49 -1.94 -8.62 3.81
N GLU A 50 -2.18 -8.84 5.10
CA GLU A 50 -1.82 -7.88 6.15
C GLU A 50 -0.31 -7.66 6.25
N LEU A 51 0.49 -8.65 5.82
CA LEU A 51 1.94 -8.54 5.67
C LEU A 51 2.36 -7.35 4.81
N ALA A 52 1.61 -7.08 3.73
CA ALA A 52 1.91 -6.00 2.81
C ALA A 52 1.09 -4.73 3.09
N VAL A 53 -0.16 -4.87 3.56
CA VAL A 53 -1.11 -3.76 3.75
C VAL A 53 -0.55 -2.66 4.64
N ASN A 54 0.12 -3.00 5.75
CA ASN A 54 0.68 -1.99 6.65
C ASN A 54 1.75 -1.12 5.96
N ARG A 55 2.58 -1.71 5.09
CA ARG A 55 3.60 -0.96 4.32
C ARG A 55 2.93 -0.01 3.33
N PHE A 56 1.90 -0.48 2.63
CA PHE A 56 1.16 0.35 1.67
C PHE A 56 0.34 1.46 2.35
N LEU A 57 -0.26 1.20 3.51
CA LEU A 57 -0.96 2.22 4.30
C LEU A 57 -0.03 3.37 4.68
N VAL A 58 1.22 3.08 5.06
CA VAL A 58 2.21 4.12 5.32
C VAL A 58 2.49 4.94 4.06
N ARG A 59 2.67 4.30 2.90
CA ARG A 59 2.91 5.00 1.63
C ARG A 59 1.72 5.89 1.23
N ILE A 60 0.50 5.38 1.38
CA ILE A 60 -0.75 6.13 1.16
C ILE A 60 -0.82 7.34 2.09
N ALA A 61 -0.53 7.17 3.39
CA ALA A 61 -0.58 8.24 4.38
C ALA A 61 0.51 9.31 4.19
N THR A 62 1.61 8.97 3.50
CA THR A 62 2.69 9.91 3.13
C THR A 62 2.53 10.49 1.72
N ASN A 63 1.55 10.02 0.94
CA ASN A 63 1.28 10.58 -0.38
C ASN A 63 0.62 11.96 -0.20
N ALA A 64 1.27 13.01 -0.70
CA ALA A 64 0.82 14.39 -0.48
C ALA A 64 -0.59 14.66 -1.02
N ALA A 65 -0.95 14.09 -2.19
CA ALA A 65 -2.28 14.29 -2.78
C ALA A 65 -3.38 13.64 -1.93
N ILE A 66 -3.14 12.43 -1.45
CA ILE A 66 -4.08 11.70 -0.58
C ILE A 66 -4.18 12.37 0.79
N ALA A 67 -3.04 12.74 1.38
CA ALA A 67 -2.98 13.36 2.70
C ALA A 67 -3.55 14.78 2.73
N ASP A 68 -3.40 15.56 1.64
CA ASP A 68 -4.00 16.89 1.52
C ASP A 68 -5.52 16.80 1.20
N ALA A 69 -6.00 15.73 0.55
CA ALA A 69 -7.42 15.45 0.34
C ALA A 69 -8.12 14.89 1.60
N ALA A 70 -7.39 14.23 2.48
CA ALA A 70 -7.93 13.69 3.71
C ALA A 70 -8.42 14.80 4.66
N CYS A 71 -9.67 14.70 5.10
CA CYS A 71 -10.19 15.55 6.17
C CYS A 71 -9.44 15.28 7.47
N VAL A 72 -9.10 16.36 8.17
CA VAL A 72 -8.34 16.32 9.43
C VAL A 72 -9.03 15.48 10.51
N ASP A 73 -10.37 15.47 10.56
CA ASP A 73 -11.11 14.81 11.64
C ASP A 73 -11.46 13.34 11.35
N CYS A 74 -11.84 13.01 10.11
CA CYS A 74 -12.26 11.66 9.72
C CYS A 74 -11.20 10.88 8.91
N GLY A 75 -10.12 11.55 8.48
CA GLY A 75 -9.01 10.96 7.73
C GLY A 75 -9.32 10.58 6.29
N TYR A 76 -10.58 10.65 5.84
CA TYR A 76 -10.94 10.04 4.55
C TYR A 76 -12.31 10.47 3.95
N PRO A 77 -12.48 11.70 3.47
CA PRO A 77 -13.44 12.00 2.41
C PRO A 77 -12.68 12.13 1.08
N ASP A 78 -13.22 11.55 0.02
CA ASP A 78 -12.81 11.78 -1.39
C ASP A 78 -11.54 11.14 -1.96
N VAL A 79 -10.82 10.29 -1.23
CA VAL A 79 -9.75 9.50 -1.87
C VAL A 79 -10.37 8.42 -2.76
N GLN A 80 -9.99 8.41 -4.03
CA GLN A 80 -10.51 7.46 -5.01
C GLN A 80 -9.75 6.13 -4.92
N ASP A 81 -10.44 5.03 -5.24
CA ASP A 81 -9.80 3.70 -5.24
C ASP A 81 -8.64 3.64 -6.26
N THR A 82 -8.71 4.46 -7.32
CA THR A 82 -7.63 4.64 -8.30
C THR A 82 -6.36 5.22 -7.70
N ASP A 83 -6.45 6.09 -6.69
CA ASP A 83 -5.28 6.69 -6.04
C ASP A 83 -4.59 5.66 -5.14
N ILE A 84 -5.37 4.86 -4.42
CA ILE A 84 -4.86 3.73 -3.62
C ILE A 84 -4.16 2.72 -4.54
N LEU A 85 -4.81 2.32 -5.63
CA LEU A 85 -4.25 1.36 -6.59
C LEU A 85 -2.97 1.91 -7.24
N TYR A 86 -2.94 3.20 -7.57
CA TYR A 86 -1.75 3.87 -8.08
C TYR A 86 -0.59 3.79 -7.08
N VAL A 87 -0.81 4.12 -5.80
CA VAL A 87 0.24 4.03 -4.77
C VAL A 87 0.70 2.59 -4.58
N VAL A 88 -0.22 1.62 -4.53
CA VAL A 88 0.13 0.20 -4.36
C VAL A 88 0.98 -0.29 -5.53
N SER A 89 0.56 -0.04 -6.76
CA SER A 89 1.30 -0.46 -7.95
C SER A 89 2.67 0.23 -8.06
N ALA A 90 2.74 1.55 -7.80
CA ALA A 90 3.98 2.32 -7.92
C ALA A 90 5.02 1.96 -6.85
N ALA A 91 4.60 1.63 -5.62
CA ALA A 91 5.50 1.28 -4.54
C ALA A 91 5.77 -0.23 -4.43
N TRP A 92 5.14 -1.05 -5.28
CA TRP A 92 5.17 -2.52 -5.15
C TRP A 92 6.59 -3.09 -5.17
N ASP A 93 7.35 -2.75 -6.21
CA ASP A 93 8.69 -3.34 -6.40
C ASP A 93 9.70 -2.81 -5.36
N GLU A 94 9.53 -1.57 -4.87
CA GLU A 94 10.33 -1.01 -3.77
C GLU A 94 10.08 -1.77 -2.46
N ILE A 95 8.81 -1.98 -2.09
CA ILE A 95 8.45 -2.74 -0.88
C ILE A 95 8.89 -4.20 -1.03
N ALA A 96 8.71 -4.80 -2.20
CA ALA A 96 9.11 -6.16 -2.47
C ALA A 96 10.62 -6.34 -2.28
N ALA A 97 11.45 -5.44 -2.81
CA ALA A 97 12.90 -5.50 -2.63
C ALA A 97 13.33 -5.37 -1.16
N ALA A 98 12.62 -4.56 -0.37
CA ALA A 98 12.92 -4.39 1.05
C ALA A 98 12.52 -5.60 1.91
N GLU A 99 11.38 -6.23 1.63
CA GLU A 99 10.86 -7.38 2.39
C GLU A 99 11.45 -8.71 1.94
N PHE A 100 11.76 -8.83 0.64
CA PHE A 100 12.30 -10.03 0.02
C PHE A 100 13.59 -9.71 -0.73
N PRO A 101 14.66 -9.25 -0.03
CA PRO A 101 15.92 -8.97 -0.67
C PRO A 101 16.43 -10.21 -1.39
N ASP A 102 17.14 -9.98 -2.50
CA ASP A 102 17.80 -11.05 -3.23
C ASP A 102 19.12 -11.36 -2.50
N PRO A 103 19.28 -12.57 -1.92
CA PRO A 103 20.51 -12.92 -1.20
C PRO A 103 21.76 -12.88 -2.08
N ASP A 104 21.60 -12.98 -3.40
CA ASP A 104 22.70 -13.02 -4.37
C ASP A 104 22.98 -11.65 -5.03
N ALA A 105 22.27 -10.58 -4.65
CA ALA A 105 22.49 -9.22 -5.17
C ALA A 105 23.50 -8.38 -4.37
N ALA A 106 24.29 -9.02 -3.51
CA ALA A 106 25.33 -8.39 -2.68
C ALA A 106 26.72 -8.38 -3.34
#